data_AF-A0A8W8JDC7-F1
#
_entry.id   AF-A0A8W8JDC7-F1
#
_cell.length_a   1.000
_cell.length_b   1.000
_cell.length_c   1.000
_cell.angle_alpha   90.00
_cell.angle_beta   90.00
_cell.angle_gamma   90.00
#
_symmetry.space_group_name_H-M   'P 1'
#
loop_
_entity.id
_entity.type
_entity.pdbx_description
1 polymer ?
#
loop_
_entity_poly.entity_id
_entity_poly.type
_entity_poly.pdbx_seq_one_letter_code
_entity_poly.pdbx_strand_id
1 'polypeptide(L)'
;MLSILLVLVSIVQTTVSTTTHHPHHGINEGLSFHYDAETHIMALKTHGHCYLYVLTAHQQHSVHTSTGLHAIEKTMIDLVDSHGSFVHFSAQELNLLSHGLGHFCAHATDNYLPLHTDPESQEKS
;
A
#
# COMPACT_ATOMS: atom_id res chain seq x y z
N MET A 1 4.39 -17.50 66.36
CA MET A 1 4.34 -16.02 66.33
C MET A 1 5.05 -15.55 65.07
N LEU A 2 4.43 -14.59 64.36
CA LEU A 2 4.97 -13.70 63.31
C LEU A 2 5.52 -14.37 62.03
N SER A 3 4.83 -14.34 60.88
CA SER A 3 4.53 -13.19 60.00
C SER A 3 5.74 -12.45 59.47
N ILE A 4 6.15 -12.75 58.22
CA ILE A 4 6.74 -11.80 57.25
C ILE A 4 6.29 -12.26 55.86
N LEU A 5 5.14 -11.80 55.39
CA LEU A 5 4.91 -10.69 54.46
C LEU A 5 5.37 -10.97 53.01
N LEU A 6 4.35 -11.08 52.17
CA LEU A 6 4.34 -11.18 50.71
C LEU A 6 5.10 -10.03 50.03
N VAL A 7 5.96 -10.37 49.06
CA VAL A 7 6.16 -9.53 47.87
C VAL A 7 6.12 -10.45 46.65
N LEU A 8 4.91 -10.73 46.16
CA LEU A 8 4.75 -11.26 44.81
C LEU A 8 4.98 -10.08 43.87
N VAL A 9 6.20 -9.98 43.32
CA VAL A 9 6.41 -9.15 42.13
C VAL A 9 5.76 -9.89 40.98
N SER A 10 4.51 -9.53 40.66
CA SER A 10 3.92 -9.90 39.38
C SER A 10 4.66 -9.12 38.30
N ILE A 11 5.69 -9.73 37.73
CA ILE A 11 6.29 -9.21 36.50
C ILE A 11 5.22 -9.42 35.43
N VAL A 12 4.50 -8.36 35.09
CA VAL A 12 3.69 -8.34 33.87
C VAL A 12 4.67 -8.43 32.72
N GLN A 13 4.95 -9.66 32.28
CA GLN A 13 5.64 -9.87 31.03
C GLN A 13 4.69 -9.43 29.92
N THR A 14 4.87 -8.21 29.43
CA THR A 14 4.37 -7.83 28.11
C THR A 14 5.11 -8.71 27.12
N THR A 15 4.53 -9.86 26.80
CA THR A 15 4.95 -10.63 25.63
C THR A 15 4.64 -9.74 24.43
N VAL A 16 5.66 -9.03 23.93
CA VAL A 16 5.65 -8.54 22.56
C VAL A 16 5.54 -9.80 21.72
N SER A 17 4.35 -10.07 21.20
CA SER A 17 4.14 -11.11 20.22
C SER A 17 5.03 -10.80 19.03
N THR A 18 6.22 -11.41 19.00
CA THR A 18 6.98 -11.56 17.78
C THR A 18 6.20 -12.58 16.97
N THR A 19 5.32 -12.08 16.10
CA THR A 19 4.64 -12.90 15.10
C THR A 19 5.73 -13.51 14.22
N THR A 20 6.13 -14.73 14.56
CA THR A 20 6.85 -15.62 13.65
C THR A 20 5.89 -15.93 12.51
N HIS A 21 5.97 -15.14 11.43
CA HIS A 21 5.23 -15.41 10.20
C HIS A 21 5.67 -16.78 9.68
N HIS A 22 4.81 -17.78 9.87
CA HIS A 22 4.91 -19.04 9.15
C HIS A 22 4.66 -18.76 7.66
N PRO A 23 5.37 -19.45 6.73
CA PRO A 23 5.12 -19.29 5.32
C PRO A 23 3.78 -19.98 4.99
N HIS A 24 2.72 -19.18 4.96
CA HIS A 24 1.44 -19.63 4.44
C HIS A 24 1.58 -19.81 2.93
N HIS A 25 1.79 -21.07 2.50
CA HIS A 25 1.66 -21.47 1.10
C HIS A 25 0.16 -21.53 0.76
N GLY A 26 -0.49 -20.37 0.75
CA GLY A 26 -1.81 -20.14 0.17
C GLY A 26 -1.61 -19.25 -1.04
N ILE A 27 -2.33 -19.51 -2.13
CA ILE A 27 -2.37 -18.63 -3.30
C ILE A 27 -2.77 -17.24 -2.77
N ASN A 28 -1.79 -16.35 -2.70
CA ASN A 28 -1.93 -15.06 -2.07
C ASN A 28 -2.58 -14.14 -3.11
N GLU A 29 -3.90 -13.97 -3.06
CA GLU A 29 -4.61 -12.87 -3.72
C GLU A 29 -4.27 -11.54 -3.00
N GLY A 30 -3.01 -11.35 -2.63
CA GLY A 30 -2.55 -10.27 -1.78
C GLY A 30 -2.32 -9.03 -2.60
N LEU A 31 -3.13 -8.00 -2.34
CA LEU A 31 -2.84 -6.65 -2.79
C LEU A 31 -1.54 -6.20 -2.13
N SER A 32 -0.57 -5.79 -2.95
CA SER A 32 0.69 -5.23 -2.47
C SER A 32 0.77 -3.77 -2.86
N PHE A 33 1.17 -2.90 -1.94
CA PHE A 33 1.30 -1.47 -2.17
C PHE A 33 2.76 -1.02 -2.06
N HIS A 34 3.16 -0.06 -2.88
CA HIS A 34 4.47 0.57 -2.81
C HIS A 34 4.36 2.05 -3.14
N TYR A 35 4.82 2.90 -2.21
CA TYR A 35 4.95 4.32 -2.46
C TYR A 35 6.37 4.64 -2.93
N ASP A 36 6.48 5.23 -4.12
CA ASP A 36 7.70 5.81 -4.63
C ASP A 36 7.76 7.31 -4.31
N ALA A 37 8.69 7.67 -3.43
CA ALA A 37 8.88 9.04 -2.98
C ALA A 37 9.58 9.93 -4.03
N GLU A 38 10.30 9.36 -5.00
CA GLU A 38 10.97 10.13 -6.05
C GLU A 38 9.97 10.70 -7.05
N THR A 39 9.00 9.87 -7.46
CA THR A 39 8.01 10.25 -8.48
C THR A 39 6.64 10.63 -7.89
N HIS A 40 6.46 10.50 -6.58
CA HIS A 40 5.17 10.65 -5.90
C HIS A 40 4.06 9.78 -6.51
N ILE A 41 4.38 8.50 -6.76
CA ILE A 41 3.44 7.51 -7.30
C ILE A 41 3.23 6.41 -6.27
N MET A 42 1.97 6.03 -6.06
CA MET A 42 1.64 4.79 -5.36
C MET A 42 1.35 3.70 -6.39
N ALA A 43 1.99 2.54 -6.23
CA ALA A 43 1.77 1.35 -7.03
C ALA A 43 0.98 0.30 -6.24
N LEU A 44 0.00 -0.31 -6.89
CA LEU A 44 -0.80 -1.44 -6.40
C LEU A 44 -0.55 -2.63 -7.33
N LYS A 45 0.04 -3.69 -6.78
CA LYS A 45 0.25 -4.94 -7.50
C LYS A 45 -0.80 -5.97 -7.08
N THR A 46 -1.42 -6.58 -8.08
CA THR A 46 -2.33 -7.73 -7.95
C THR A 46 -1.68 -8.98 -8.56
N HIS A 47 -2.40 -10.09 -8.65
CA HIS A 47 -1.89 -11.37 -9.16
C HIS A 47 -1.30 -11.31 -10.58
N GLY A 48 -1.67 -10.31 -11.39
CA GLY A 48 -1.15 -10.18 -12.76
C GLY A 48 -0.97 -8.75 -13.25
N HIS A 49 -1.37 -7.74 -12.48
CA HIS A 49 -1.40 -6.35 -12.93
C HIS A 49 -0.74 -5.43 -11.91
N CYS A 50 -0.09 -4.37 -12.41
CA CYS A 50 0.41 -3.28 -11.58
C CYS A 50 -0.32 -1.98 -11.94
N TYR A 51 -1.01 -1.38 -10.98
CA TYR A 51 -1.71 -0.12 -11.15
C TYR A 51 -0.91 1.00 -10.50
N LEU A 52 -0.72 2.09 -11.22
CA LEU A 52 0.03 3.27 -10.77
C LEU A 52 -0.96 4.39 -10.45
N TYR A 53 -0.73 5.15 -9.40
CA TYR A 53 -1.56 6.27 -9.00
C TYR A 53 -0.68 7.46 -8.62
N VAL A 54 -0.78 8.54 -9.41
CA VAL A 54 -0.04 9.78 -9.15
C VAL A 54 -0.70 10.53 -8.02
N LEU A 55 0.04 10.79 -6.94
CA LEU A 55 -0.46 11.48 -5.77
C LEU A 55 -0.61 12.98 -6.04
N THR A 56 -1.76 13.53 -5.67
CA THR A 56 -1.97 14.99 -5.63
C THR A 56 -1.05 15.64 -4.60
N ALA A 57 -0.82 16.95 -4.71
CA ALA A 57 0.00 17.70 -3.74
C ALA A 57 -0.47 17.50 -2.28
N HIS A 58 -1.78 17.42 -2.05
CA HIS A 58 -2.31 17.13 -0.71
C HIS A 58 -1.98 15.70 -0.25
N GLN A 59 -2.16 14.72 -1.14
CA GLN A 59 -1.86 13.32 -0.83
C GLN A 59 -0.36 13.07 -0.62
N GLN A 60 0.52 13.79 -1.32
CA GLN A 60 1.97 13.73 -1.09
C GLN A 60 2.36 14.08 0.36
N HIS A 61 1.60 14.95 1.02
CA HIS A 61 1.79 15.24 2.44
C HIS A 61 1.13 14.19 3.34
N SER A 62 -0.07 13.74 3.01
CA SER A 62 -0.85 12.86 3.89
C SER A 62 -0.47 11.38 3.81
N VAL A 63 0.24 10.95 2.75
CA VAL A 63 0.73 9.56 2.57
C VAL A 63 1.63 9.08 3.72
N HIS A 64 2.26 10.02 4.44
CA HIS A 64 3.10 9.71 5.61
C HIS A 64 2.30 9.55 6.91
N THR A 65 0.97 9.62 6.84
CA THR A 65 0.07 9.39 7.97
C THR A 65 -0.72 8.11 7.73
N SER A 66 -1.07 7.38 8.80
CA SER A 66 -1.89 6.17 8.67
C SER A 66 -3.23 6.43 7.99
N THR A 67 -3.88 7.55 8.30
CA THR A 67 -5.19 7.91 7.72
C THR A 67 -5.06 8.27 6.24
N GLY A 68 -4.06 9.07 5.87
CA GLY A 68 -3.86 9.47 4.48
C GLY A 68 -3.43 8.30 3.60
N LEU A 69 -2.47 7.48 4.07
CA LEU A 69 -2.07 6.26 3.38
C LEU A 69 -3.26 5.34 3.13
N HIS A 70 -4.06 5.08 4.17
CA HIS A 70 -5.24 4.22 4.06
C HIS A 70 -6.27 4.78 3.08
N ALA A 71 -6.49 6.10 3.06
CA ALA A 71 -7.39 6.73 2.11
C ALA A 71 -6.91 6.55 0.66
N ILE A 72 -5.60 6.70 0.41
CA ILE A 72 -5.01 6.50 -0.93
C ILE A 72 -5.14 5.04 -1.36
N GLU A 73 -4.77 4.08 -0.49
CA GLU A 73 -4.90 2.65 -0.76
C GLU A 73 -6.34 2.29 -1.13
N LYS A 74 -7.32 2.80 -0.36
CA LYS A 74 -8.74 2.61 -0.64
C LYS A 74 -9.12 3.18 -1.99
N THR A 75 -8.70 4.41 -2.32
CA THR A 75 -8.98 5.02 -3.64
C THR A 75 -8.45 4.16 -4.78
N MET A 76 -7.25 3.58 -4.66
CA MET A 76 -6.69 2.70 -5.68
C MET A 76 -7.52 1.41 -5.85
N ILE A 77 -7.95 0.81 -4.74
CA ILE A 77 -8.83 -0.38 -4.78
C ILE A 77 -10.15 -0.01 -5.46
N ASP A 78 -10.79 1.08 -5.05
CA ASP A 78 -12.05 1.53 -5.63
C ASP A 78 -11.92 1.77 -7.16
N LEU A 79 -10.79 2.32 -7.62
CA LEU A 79 -10.52 2.53 -9.05
C LEU A 79 -10.39 1.22 -9.84
N VAL A 80 -9.73 0.21 -9.25
CA VAL A 80 -9.59 -1.11 -9.87
C VAL A 80 -10.95 -1.83 -9.89
N ASP A 81 -11.68 -1.81 -8.77
CA ASP A 81 -12.96 -2.49 -8.60
C ASP A 81 -14.07 -1.86 -9.45
N SER A 82 -14.02 -0.54 -9.67
CA SER A 82 -14.96 0.15 -10.56
C SER A 82 -14.69 -0.07 -12.05
N HIS A 83 -13.67 -0.87 -12.40
CA HIS A 83 -13.21 -1.06 -13.78
C HIS A 83 -12.96 0.28 -14.49
N GLY A 84 -12.24 1.18 -13.81
CA GLY A 84 -11.89 2.48 -14.33
C GLY A 84 -11.18 2.42 -15.70
N SER A 85 -11.09 3.57 -16.36
CA SER A 85 -10.34 3.69 -17.60
C SER A 85 -8.84 3.77 -17.31
N PHE A 86 -8.08 2.80 -17.81
CA PHE A 86 -6.62 2.75 -17.65
C PHE A 86 -5.92 2.77 -19.00
N VAL A 87 -4.76 3.43 -19.07
CA VAL A 87 -3.79 3.28 -20.16
C VAL A 87 -2.75 2.26 -19.78
N HIS A 88 -2.32 1.48 -20.78
CA HIS A 88 -1.20 0.57 -20.61
C HIS A 88 0.11 1.35 -20.51
N PHE A 89 1.00 0.89 -19.63
CA PHE A 89 2.33 1.45 -19.41
C PHE A 89 3.35 0.31 -19.59
N SER A 90 4.32 0.49 -20.48
CA SER A 90 5.31 -0.56 -20.71
C SER A 90 6.27 -0.70 -19.52
N ALA A 91 6.84 -1.89 -19.34
CA ALA A 91 7.87 -2.11 -18.32
C ALA A 91 9.11 -1.23 -18.54
N GLN A 92 9.42 -0.86 -19.79
CA GLN A 92 10.55 0.02 -20.11
C GLN A 92 10.27 1.45 -19.67
N GLU A 93 9.07 1.98 -19.96
CA GLU A 93 8.65 3.30 -19.50
C GLU A 93 8.64 3.37 -17.97
N LEU A 94 8.21 2.30 -17.30
CA LEU A 94 8.21 2.25 -15.84
C LEU A 94 9.62 2.30 -15.25
N ASN A 95 10.58 1.56 -15.82
CA ASN A 95 11.97 1.60 -15.38
C ASN A 95 12.65 2.95 -15.65
N LEU A 96 12.25 3.65 -16.73
CA LEU A 96 12.73 5.00 -17.02
C LEU A 96 12.11 6.04 -16.07
N LEU A 97 10.87 5.84 -15.66
CA LEU A 97 10.17 6.69 -14.70
C LEU A 97 10.76 6.53 -13.30
N SER A 98 10.93 5.28 -12.86
CA SER A 98 11.56 4.95 -11.58
C SER A 98 12.01 3.49 -11.58
N HIS A 99 13.27 3.29 -11.22
CA HIS A 99 13.81 1.94 -10.99
C HIS A 99 13.06 1.22 -9.86
N GLY A 100 12.60 1.96 -8.83
CA GLY A 100 11.83 1.40 -7.72
C GLY A 100 10.49 0.84 -8.18
N LEU A 101 9.75 1.61 -8.99
CA LEU A 101 8.48 1.16 -9.57
C LEU A 101 8.67 0.00 -10.53
N GLY A 102 9.69 0.07 -11.40
CA GLY A 102 10.01 -1.00 -12.34
C GLY A 102 10.32 -2.33 -11.64
N HIS A 103 11.07 -2.27 -10.54
CA HIS A 103 11.35 -3.43 -9.71
C HIS A 103 10.11 -3.95 -8.98
N PHE A 104 9.29 -3.07 -8.39
CA PHE A 104 8.09 -3.48 -7.66
C PHE A 104 7.06 -4.17 -8.57
N CYS A 105 6.81 -3.58 -9.74
CA CYS A 105 5.90 -4.13 -10.75
C CYS A 105 6.52 -5.25 -11.59
N ALA A 106 7.77 -5.66 -11.34
CA ALA A 106 8.38 -6.76 -12.05
C ALA A 106 7.49 -8.02 -11.94
N HIS A 107 7.38 -8.77 -13.03
CA HIS A 107 6.51 -9.95 -13.16
C HIS A 107 5.00 -9.67 -13.17
N ALA A 108 4.55 -8.42 -13.15
CA ALA A 108 3.20 -8.12 -13.61
C ALA A 108 3.13 -8.35 -15.13
N THR A 109 1.99 -8.89 -15.60
CA THR A 109 1.70 -9.06 -17.03
C THR A 109 1.51 -7.72 -17.70
N ASP A 110 0.79 -6.82 -17.03
CA ASP A 110 0.45 -5.49 -17.53
C ASP A 110 0.63 -4.42 -16.44
N ASN A 111 1.03 -3.22 -16.86
CA ASN A 111 1.03 -2.04 -15.99
C ASN A 111 0.02 -1.02 -16.50
N TYR A 112 -0.64 -0.35 -15.58
CA TYR A 112 -1.77 0.52 -15.85
C TYR A 112 -1.63 1.84 -15.11
N LEU A 113 -1.92 2.92 -15.80
CA LEU A 113 -2.08 4.25 -15.21
C LEU A 113 -3.53 4.70 -15.47
N PRO A 114 -4.26 5.25 -14.49
CA PRO A 114 -5.58 5.82 -14.73
C PRO A 114 -5.51 6.88 -15.83
N LEU A 115 -6.40 6.81 -16.81
CA LEU A 115 -6.67 7.98 -17.64
C LEU A 115 -7.18 9.08 -16.70
N HIS A 116 -6.61 10.29 -16.80
CA HIS A 116 -7.04 11.43 -16.01
C HIS A 116 -8.57 11.52 -15.99
N THR A 117 -9.16 11.18 -14.85
CA THR A 117 -10.44 11.73 -14.44
C THR A 117 -10.12 13.10 -13.88
N ASP A 118 -10.56 14.16 -14.55
CA ASP A 118 -10.37 15.53 -14.07
C ASP A 118 -10.71 15.62 -12.57
N PRO A 119 -9.80 16.11 -11.72
CA PRO A 119 -10.02 16.19 -10.27
C PRO A 119 -11.10 17.21 -9.85
N GLU A 120 -11.77 17.89 -10.80
CA GLU A 120 -12.83 18.87 -10.52
C GLU A 120 -14.26 18.29 -10.43
N SER A 121 -14.49 16.98 -10.60
CA SER A 121 -15.85 16.41 -10.57
C SER A 121 -16.26 15.71 -9.26
N GLN A 122 -15.56 15.97 -8.15
CA GLN A 122 -15.94 15.42 -6.83
C GLN A 122 -16.35 16.50 -5.80
N GLU A 123 -16.46 17.78 -6.17
CA GLU A 123 -17.04 18.82 -5.32
C GLU A 123 -18.45 19.22 -5.80
N LYS A 124 -19.36 18.25 -5.96
CA LYS A 124 -20.81 18.53 -5.98
C LYS A 124 -21.66 17.28 -5.75
N SER A 125 -21.94 16.95 -4.50
CA SER A 125 -23.26 16.42 -4.11
C SER A 125 -23.52 16.62 -2.63
#